data_AF-A0A059DF69-F1
#
_entry.id   AF-A0A059DF69-F1
#
_cell.length_a   1.000
_cell.length_b   1.000
_cell.length_c   1.000
_cell.angle_alpha   90.00
_cell.angle_beta   90.00
_cell.angle_gamma   90.00
#
_symmetry.space_group_name_H-M   'P 1'
#
loop_
_entity.id
_entity.type
_entity.pdbx_description
1 polymer ?
#
loop_
_entity_poly.entity_id
_entity_poly.type
_entity_poly.pdbx_seq_one_letter_code
_entity_poly.pdbx_strand_id
1 'polypeptide(L)'
;MELDQEWGCAEAGEVLKKNSVPDWPLLAIYLISEASLMGSSRWSNYISALPRQPYSLLYWTRAELDRYLEASQIRERAIERITNVIGTYDDLRSRIFSKHPELFPEEVFNLETFKWSFGILFSRLVRLPSMDGRVALVPWADMLNHSCEVETFLDYDSSSRGIVFTTDRPYQAGEQVFISYGRKSNGELLLSYGFVPKEGTNPSDSVELLLSLKKSDKSYSQKLEALRKHGLSASQCFPVQITGWPVELMAYAYLAVSPPSMSSQFEKLAAAASNKTTTRKDMRFPEIEEQALQYILDSCESSISKYSKFLQESGSMDLDVTSPKQLNRRLFLKQLAVDLCTSERRILFRAQYILRRRLRDLRSGELRALTLFNGLRKLFK
;
A
#
# COMPACT_ATOMS: atom_id res chain seq x y z
N MET A 1 9.93 -22.14 7.62
CA MET A 1 10.57 -22.18 6.29
C MET A 1 11.20 -20.81 6.03
N GLU A 2 12.52 -20.76 5.96
CA GLU A 2 13.32 -19.52 5.84
C GLU A 2 14.53 -19.75 4.91
N LEU A 3 15.25 -18.68 4.54
CA LEU A 3 16.27 -18.68 3.48
C LEU A 3 17.49 -19.57 3.74
N ASP A 4 17.89 -19.71 5.00
CA ASP A 4 19.11 -20.41 5.40
C ASP A 4 18.92 -21.93 5.56
N GLN A 5 17.72 -22.44 5.26
CA GLN A 5 17.40 -23.85 5.41
C GLN A 5 17.87 -24.69 4.21
N GLU A 6 18.21 -25.95 4.49
CA GLU A 6 18.50 -26.92 3.44
C GLU A 6 17.25 -27.19 2.58
N TRP A 7 17.48 -27.17 1.27
CA TRP A 7 16.48 -27.46 0.26
C TRP A 7 16.37 -28.97 0.06
N GLY A 8 15.17 -29.49 -0.21
CA GLY A 8 15.01 -30.89 -0.62
C GLY A 8 15.84 -31.24 -1.87
N CYS A 9 16.09 -30.26 -2.75
CA CYS A 9 17.12 -30.33 -3.79
C CYS A 9 18.23 -29.31 -3.51
N ALA A 10 19.33 -29.75 -2.89
CA ALA A 10 20.44 -28.87 -2.52
C ALA A 10 21.08 -28.18 -3.74
N GLU A 11 21.20 -28.88 -4.87
CA GLU A 11 21.80 -28.34 -6.10
C GLU A 11 21.01 -27.14 -6.66
N ALA A 12 19.68 -27.21 -6.64
CA ALA A 12 18.83 -26.09 -7.05
C ALA A 12 19.07 -24.85 -6.18
N GLY A 13 19.16 -25.04 -4.85
CA GLY A 13 19.47 -23.95 -3.91
C GLY A 13 20.82 -23.29 -4.20
N GLU A 14 21.86 -24.08 -4.46
CA GLU A 14 23.21 -23.58 -4.78
C GLU A 14 23.25 -22.83 -6.12
N VAL A 15 22.56 -23.31 -7.16
CA VAL A 15 22.45 -22.61 -8.44
C VAL A 15 21.80 -21.22 -8.26
N LEU A 16 20.73 -21.12 -7.47
CA LEU A 16 20.06 -19.84 -7.22
C LEU A 16 20.94 -18.87 -6.43
N LYS A 17 21.62 -19.35 -5.37
CA LYS A 17 22.56 -18.55 -4.58
C LYS A 17 23.73 -18.04 -5.42
N LYS A 18 24.31 -18.90 -6.26
CA LYS A 18 25.41 -18.53 -7.18
C LYS A 18 25.01 -17.45 -8.19
N ASN A 19 23.74 -17.42 -8.58
CA ASN A 19 23.18 -16.40 -9.48
C ASN A 19 22.66 -15.15 -8.74
N SER A 20 22.94 -15.01 -7.44
CA SER A 20 22.54 -13.87 -6.61
C SER A 20 21.04 -13.56 -6.68
N VAL A 21 20.21 -14.61 -6.68
CA VAL A 21 18.75 -14.45 -6.68
C VAL A 21 18.32 -13.75 -5.37
N PRO A 22 17.54 -12.66 -5.44
CA PRO A 22 17.10 -11.95 -4.22
C PRO A 22 16.24 -12.83 -3.30
N ASP A 23 16.19 -12.48 -2.03
CA ASP A 23 15.51 -13.21 -0.95
C ASP A 23 14.06 -13.62 -1.27
N TRP A 24 13.23 -12.70 -1.75
CA TRP A 24 11.82 -12.97 -2.02
C TRP A 24 11.63 -14.01 -3.13
N PRO A 25 12.19 -13.82 -4.33
CA PRO A 25 12.19 -14.85 -5.35
C PRO A 25 12.84 -16.17 -4.88
N LEU A 26 13.92 -16.13 -4.11
CA LEU A 26 14.58 -17.33 -3.59
C LEU A 26 13.63 -18.15 -2.70
N LEU A 27 12.96 -17.50 -1.74
CA LEU A 27 11.98 -18.14 -0.86
C LEU A 27 10.74 -18.61 -1.62
N ALA A 28 10.32 -17.89 -2.66
CA ALA A 28 9.20 -18.29 -3.52
C ALA A 28 9.53 -19.59 -4.26
N ILE A 29 10.74 -19.69 -4.84
CA ILE A 29 11.21 -20.89 -5.52
C ILE A 29 11.42 -22.04 -4.51
N TYR A 30 11.88 -21.75 -3.29
CA TYR A 30 11.98 -22.76 -2.23
C TYR A 30 10.61 -23.37 -1.92
N LEU A 31 9.58 -22.53 -1.77
CA LEU A 31 8.22 -22.99 -1.53
C LEU A 31 7.68 -23.86 -2.68
N ILE A 32 7.96 -23.50 -3.94
CA ILE A 32 7.56 -24.30 -5.11
C ILE A 32 8.29 -25.66 -5.09
N SER A 33 9.60 -25.65 -4.82
CA SER A 33 10.41 -26.87 -4.75
C SER A 33 9.91 -27.82 -3.66
N GLU A 34 9.62 -27.32 -2.47
CA GLU A 34 9.09 -28.15 -1.39
C GLU A 34 7.65 -28.63 -1.67
N ALA A 35 6.84 -27.82 -2.36
CA ALA A 35 5.50 -28.23 -2.77
C ALA A 35 5.52 -29.36 -3.82
N SER A 36 6.50 -29.36 -4.73
CA SER A 36 6.60 -30.38 -5.78
C SER A 36 7.03 -31.76 -5.26
N LEU A 37 7.70 -31.81 -4.10
CA LEU A 37 8.05 -33.06 -3.43
C LEU A 37 6.85 -33.77 -2.78
N MET A 38 5.69 -33.12 -2.71
CA MET A 38 4.45 -33.67 -2.16
C MET A 38 4.69 -34.29 -0.76
N GLY A 39 4.32 -35.56 -0.56
CA GLY A 39 4.47 -36.26 0.71
C GLY A 39 5.92 -36.46 1.18
N SER A 40 6.90 -36.29 0.27
CA SER A 40 8.32 -36.41 0.61
C SER A 40 8.91 -35.14 1.23
N SER A 41 8.22 -33.99 1.12
CA SER A 41 8.66 -32.77 1.81
C SER A 41 8.37 -32.85 3.30
N ARG A 42 9.33 -32.42 4.12
CA ARG A 42 9.12 -32.18 5.55
C ARG A 42 8.02 -31.13 5.83
N TRP A 43 7.74 -30.28 4.84
CA TRP A 43 6.70 -29.25 4.90
C TRP A 43 5.36 -29.71 4.33
N SER A 44 5.22 -30.97 3.90
CA SER A 44 4.02 -31.49 3.23
C SER A 44 2.71 -31.15 3.93
N ASN A 45 2.64 -31.33 5.27
CA ASN A 45 1.46 -30.98 6.08
C ASN A 45 1.17 -29.48 6.08
N TYR A 46 2.21 -28.65 6.22
CA TYR A 46 2.07 -27.20 6.20
C TYR A 46 1.62 -26.70 4.82
N ILE A 47 2.28 -27.15 3.76
CA ILE A 47 1.97 -26.77 2.37
C ILE A 47 0.55 -27.22 2.00
N SER A 48 0.12 -28.40 2.44
CA SER A 48 -1.25 -28.89 2.21
C SER A 48 -2.32 -28.05 2.91
N ALA A 49 -1.98 -27.35 4.00
CA ALA A 49 -2.87 -26.42 4.69
C ALA A 49 -2.90 -25.02 4.05
N LEU A 50 -1.97 -24.70 3.14
CA LEU A 50 -1.95 -23.40 2.47
C LEU A 50 -3.10 -23.24 1.48
N PRO A 51 -3.63 -22.01 1.32
CA PRO A 51 -4.65 -21.74 0.33
C PRO A 51 -4.11 -21.98 -1.08
N ARG A 52 -4.86 -22.72 -1.89
CA ARG A 52 -4.54 -22.92 -3.31
C ARG A 52 -4.63 -21.62 -4.13
N GLN A 53 -5.53 -20.72 -3.74
CA GLN A 53 -5.73 -19.43 -4.39
C GLN A 53 -5.90 -18.33 -3.33
N PRO A 54 -4.82 -17.63 -2.95
CA PRO A 54 -4.91 -16.42 -2.15
C PRO A 54 -5.80 -15.37 -2.85
N TYR A 55 -6.69 -14.69 -2.12
CA TYR A 55 -7.64 -13.72 -2.69
C TYR A 55 -7.07 -12.30 -2.89
N SER A 56 -5.76 -12.13 -2.75
CA SER A 56 -5.06 -10.84 -2.91
C SER A 56 -5.21 -10.26 -4.32
N LEU A 57 -4.91 -8.97 -4.47
CA LEU A 57 -4.99 -8.31 -5.79
C LEU A 57 -4.03 -8.89 -6.85
N LEU A 58 -3.04 -9.70 -6.47
CA LEU A 58 -2.17 -10.43 -7.41
C LEU A 58 -2.97 -11.37 -8.35
N TYR A 59 -4.16 -11.79 -7.94
CA TYR A 59 -5.05 -12.71 -8.66
C TYR A 59 -6.18 -12.01 -9.38
N TRP A 60 -6.22 -10.68 -9.35
CA TRP A 60 -7.20 -9.91 -10.10
C TRP A 60 -6.64 -9.67 -11.51
N THR A 61 -7.48 -9.88 -12.51
CA THR A 61 -7.14 -9.58 -13.91
C THR A 61 -7.08 -8.06 -14.12
N ARG A 62 -6.41 -7.63 -15.19
CA ARG A 62 -6.37 -6.21 -15.55
C ARG A 62 -7.78 -5.61 -15.71
N ALA A 63 -8.69 -6.35 -16.34
CA ALA A 63 -10.07 -5.94 -16.50
C ALA A 63 -10.83 -5.84 -15.17
N GLU A 64 -10.59 -6.76 -14.22
CA GLU A 64 -11.17 -6.69 -12.87
C GLU A 64 -10.63 -5.46 -12.10
N LEU A 65 -9.33 -5.18 -12.19
CA LEU A 65 -8.72 -4.00 -11.56
C LEU A 65 -9.25 -2.68 -12.16
N ASP A 66 -9.28 -2.57 -13.48
CA ASP A 66 -9.75 -1.37 -14.17
C ASP A 66 -11.24 -1.13 -13.94
N ARG A 67 -12.04 -2.20 -13.83
CA ARG A 67 -13.49 -2.10 -13.55
C ARG A 67 -13.79 -1.78 -12.09
N TYR A 68 -13.23 -2.52 -11.15
CA TYR A 68 -13.66 -2.47 -9.75
C TYR A 68 -12.85 -1.48 -8.91
N LEU A 69 -11.60 -1.20 -9.25
CA LEU A 69 -10.75 -0.29 -8.49
C LEU A 69 -10.50 1.01 -9.24
N GLU A 70 -11.41 1.43 -10.13
CA GLU A 70 -11.19 2.57 -11.01
C GLU A 70 -10.88 3.87 -10.25
N ALA A 71 -11.59 4.07 -9.14
CA ALA A 71 -11.48 5.26 -8.30
C ALA A 71 -10.29 5.21 -7.33
N SER A 72 -9.82 4.01 -6.95
CA SER A 72 -8.82 3.82 -5.90
C SER A 72 -7.39 3.80 -6.47
N GLN A 73 -6.49 4.52 -5.81
CA GLN A 73 -5.08 4.54 -6.20
C GLN A 73 -4.36 3.22 -5.90
N ILE A 74 -4.93 2.34 -5.08
CA ILE A 74 -4.37 1.01 -4.86
C ILE A 74 -4.29 0.19 -6.16
N ARG A 75 -5.12 0.53 -7.16
CA ARG A 75 -5.13 -0.09 -8.49
C ARG A 75 -3.75 -0.03 -9.14
N GLU A 76 -3.08 1.11 -9.11
CA GLU A 76 -1.76 1.27 -9.74
C GLU A 76 -0.70 0.41 -9.02
N ARG A 77 -0.72 0.37 -7.68
CA ARG A 77 0.15 -0.51 -6.88
C ARG A 77 -0.12 -2.00 -7.17
N ALA A 78 -1.36 -2.38 -7.43
CA ALA A 78 -1.71 -3.75 -7.81
C ALA A 78 -1.19 -4.11 -9.20
N ILE A 79 -1.36 -3.22 -10.18
CA ILE A 79 -0.82 -3.37 -11.54
C ILE A 79 0.70 -3.51 -11.50
N GLU A 80 1.38 -2.62 -10.77
CA GLU A 80 2.82 -2.66 -10.58
C GLU A 80 3.27 -3.98 -9.93
N ARG A 81 2.61 -4.43 -8.86
CA ARG A 81 2.91 -5.70 -8.20
C ARG A 81 2.78 -6.89 -9.14
N ILE A 82 1.69 -6.97 -9.90
CA ILE A 82 1.49 -8.04 -10.89
C ILE A 82 2.60 -8.01 -11.94
N THR A 83 2.93 -6.82 -12.44
CA THR A 83 3.97 -6.62 -13.47
C THR A 83 5.34 -7.04 -12.94
N ASN A 84 5.68 -6.66 -11.71
CA ASN A 84 6.96 -7.00 -11.07
C ASN A 84 7.08 -8.51 -10.82
N VAL A 85 6.01 -9.19 -10.37
CA VAL A 85 6.03 -10.65 -10.19
C VAL A 85 6.20 -11.37 -11.53
N ILE A 86 5.47 -10.97 -12.57
CA ILE A 86 5.60 -11.56 -13.91
C ILE A 86 6.99 -11.31 -14.48
N GLY A 87 7.48 -10.07 -14.43
CA GLY A 87 8.82 -9.72 -14.93
C GLY A 87 9.94 -10.44 -14.18
N THR A 88 9.80 -10.65 -12.88
CA THR A 88 10.75 -11.44 -12.08
C THR A 88 10.78 -12.90 -12.53
N TYR A 89 9.60 -13.50 -12.79
CA TYR A 89 9.52 -14.85 -13.33
C TYR A 89 10.19 -14.94 -14.71
N ASP A 90 9.86 -14.03 -15.63
CA ASP A 90 10.39 -14.04 -16.99
C ASP A 90 11.93 -13.91 -17.01
N ASP A 91 12.46 -13.06 -16.14
CA ASP A 91 13.89 -12.86 -15.94
C ASP A 91 14.57 -14.13 -15.38
N LEU A 92 14.02 -14.75 -14.34
CA LEU A 92 14.53 -16.00 -13.78
C LEU A 92 14.45 -17.16 -14.77
N ARG A 93 13.35 -17.25 -15.54
CA ARG A 93 13.18 -18.27 -16.58
C ARG A 93 14.28 -18.17 -17.61
N SER A 94 14.50 -16.96 -18.14
CA SER A 94 15.50 -16.70 -19.18
C SER A 94 16.93 -16.91 -18.67
N ARG A 95 17.24 -16.43 -17.46
CA ARG A 95 18.62 -16.44 -16.93
C ARG A 95 19.03 -17.78 -16.31
N ILE A 96 18.10 -18.50 -15.70
CA ILE A 96 18.37 -19.66 -14.84
C ILE A 96 17.55 -20.89 -15.27
N PHE A 97 16.21 -20.85 -15.21
CA PHE A 97 15.40 -22.08 -15.32
C PHE A 97 15.61 -22.79 -16.66
N SER A 98 15.60 -22.06 -17.77
CA SER A 98 15.82 -22.64 -19.10
C SER A 98 17.23 -23.21 -19.33
N LYS A 99 18.22 -22.84 -18.50
CA LYS A 99 19.59 -23.38 -18.56
C LYS A 99 19.79 -24.61 -17.68
N HIS A 100 18.88 -24.83 -16.75
CA HIS A 100 18.89 -25.93 -15.79
C HIS A 100 17.51 -26.60 -15.73
N PRO A 101 16.95 -27.07 -16.86
CA PRO A 101 15.61 -27.68 -16.90
C PRO A 101 15.49 -28.94 -16.03
N GLU A 102 16.60 -29.61 -15.75
CA GLU A 102 16.68 -30.75 -14.84
C GLU A 102 16.45 -30.36 -13.37
N LEU A 103 16.81 -29.14 -12.97
CA LEU A 103 16.59 -28.61 -11.63
C LEU A 103 15.29 -27.80 -11.53
N PHE A 104 14.89 -27.15 -12.63
CA PHE A 104 13.72 -26.27 -12.71
C PHE A 104 12.77 -26.67 -13.86
N PRO A 105 12.15 -27.86 -13.80
CA PRO A 105 11.18 -28.31 -14.80
C PRO A 105 10.02 -27.32 -14.99
N GLU A 106 9.63 -27.04 -16.23
CA GLU A 106 8.60 -26.03 -16.58
C GLU A 106 7.21 -26.42 -16.04
N GLU A 107 6.91 -27.72 -15.95
CA GLU A 107 5.68 -28.22 -15.36
C GLU A 107 5.54 -27.90 -13.87
N VAL A 108 6.67 -27.68 -13.16
CA VAL A 108 6.71 -27.30 -11.75
C VAL A 108 6.96 -25.80 -11.57
N PHE A 109 7.97 -25.25 -12.23
CA PHE A 109 8.43 -23.87 -12.10
C PHE A 109 7.89 -23.00 -13.24
N ASN A 110 6.56 -22.84 -13.29
CA ASN A 110 5.86 -21.99 -14.24
C ASN A 110 5.29 -20.73 -13.59
N LEU A 111 4.70 -19.85 -14.40
CA LEU A 111 4.12 -18.60 -13.93
C LEU A 111 2.98 -18.81 -12.93
N GLU A 112 2.21 -19.91 -13.04
CA GLU A 112 1.10 -20.18 -12.12
C GLU A 112 1.60 -20.50 -10.71
N THR A 113 2.56 -21.43 -10.59
CA THR A 113 3.17 -21.78 -9.30
C THR A 113 4.02 -20.65 -8.73
N PHE A 114 4.64 -19.83 -9.59
CA PHE A 114 5.35 -18.63 -9.19
C PHE A 114 4.42 -17.55 -8.64
N LYS A 115 3.27 -17.30 -9.29
CA LYS A 115 2.24 -16.41 -8.75
C LYS A 115 1.64 -16.96 -7.47
N TRP A 116 1.41 -18.27 -7.39
CA TRP A 116 0.96 -18.95 -6.17
C TRP A 116 1.89 -18.67 -4.99
N SER A 117 3.18 -18.99 -5.14
CA SER A 117 4.17 -18.81 -4.08
C SER A 117 4.30 -17.35 -3.65
N PHE A 118 4.37 -16.39 -4.57
CA PHE A 118 4.34 -14.96 -4.22
C PHE A 118 3.06 -14.55 -3.49
N GLY A 119 1.90 -15.09 -3.88
CA GLY A 119 0.64 -14.88 -3.16
C GLY A 119 0.69 -15.38 -1.72
N ILE A 120 1.31 -16.52 -1.47
CA ILE A 120 1.58 -17.03 -0.12
C ILE A 120 2.53 -16.09 0.62
N LEU A 121 3.67 -15.71 0.03
CA LEU A 121 4.63 -14.82 0.68
C LEU A 121 4.00 -13.46 1.05
N PHE A 122 3.26 -12.83 0.14
CA PHE A 122 2.61 -11.54 0.45
C PHE A 122 1.60 -11.63 1.60
N SER A 123 0.95 -12.78 1.78
CA SER A 123 -0.13 -12.94 2.75
C SER A 123 0.27 -13.61 4.06
N ARG A 124 1.41 -14.31 4.12
CA ARG A 124 1.80 -15.15 5.28
C ARG A 124 3.24 -14.95 5.76
N LEU A 125 4.07 -14.24 5.01
CA LEU A 125 5.46 -14.02 5.42
C LEU A 125 5.51 -13.14 6.68
N VAL A 126 6.10 -13.69 7.73
CA VAL A 126 6.30 -13.01 9.01
C VAL A 126 7.66 -12.35 9.00
N ARG A 127 7.72 -11.07 9.38
CA ARG A 127 8.98 -10.37 9.67
C ARG A 127 9.26 -10.48 11.16
N LEU A 128 10.49 -10.85 11.53
CA LEU A 128 10.93 -11.12 12.89
C LEU A 128 11.93 -10.04 13.35
N PRO A 129 11.47 -8.95 13.99
CA PRO A 129 12.33 -7.87 14.48
C PRO A 129 13.51 -8.36 15.34
N SER A 130 13.27 -9.30 16.25
CA SER A 130 14.29 -9.84 17.16
C SER A 130 15.36 -10.70 16.45
N MET A 131 15.19 -10.93 15.15
CA MET A 131 16.11 -11.70 14.29
C MET A 131 16.64 -10.82 13.14
N ASP A 132 16.98 -9.56 13.43
CA ASP A 132 17.46 -8.56 12.46
C ASP A 132 16.49 -8.30 11.30
N GLY A 133 15.19 -8.45 11.57
CA GLY A 133 14.15 -8.26 10.57
C GLY A 133 14.09 -9.36 9.51
N ARG A 134 14.67 -10.55 9.78
CA ARG A 134 14.53 -11.75 8.96
C ARG A 134 13.06 -12.06 8.68
N VAL A 135 12.83 -12.75 7.57
CA VAL A 135 11.50 -13.11 7.10
C VAL A 135 11.36 -14.62 6.99
N ALA A 136 10.24 -15.16 7.46
CA ALA A 136 9.99 -16.59 7.46
C ALA A 136 8.50 -16.90 7.26
N LEU A 137 8.22 -18.03 6.64
CA LEU A 137 6.92 -18.69 6.73
C LEU A 137 6.93 -19.57 7.98
N VAL A 138 5.96 -19.37 8.87
CA VAL A 138 5.95 -19.94 10.22
C VAL A 138 4.72 -20.83 10.34
N PRO A 139 4.84 -22.15 10.08
CA PRO A 139 3.73 -23.08 10.15
C PRO A 139 2.97 -22.97 11.47
N TRP A 140 1.66 -23.16 11.42
CA TRP A 140 0.70 -22.89 12.50
C TRP A 140 0.54 -21.42 12.86
N ALA A 141 1.63 -20.69 13.11
CA ALA A 141 1.56 -19.30 13.55
C ALA A 141 0.97 -18.39 12.46
N ASP A 142 1.34 -18.62 11.19
CA ASP A 142 0.82 -17.85 10.05
C ASP A 142 -0.63 -18.19 9.66
N MET A 143 -1.31 -19.06 10.41
CA MET A 143 -2.75 -19.34 10.28
C MET A 143 -3.61 -18.42 11.16
N LEU A 144 -3.01 -17.65 12.07
CA LEU A 144 -3.70 -16.67 12.90
C LEU A 144 -4.23 -15.52 12.03
N ASN A 145 -5.50 -15.19 12.18
CA ASN A 145 -6.13 -14.12 11.40
C ASN A 145 -5.84 -12.73 11.96
N HIS A 146 -6.05 -11.72 11.11
CA HIS A 146 -5.93 -10.31 11.49
C HIS A 146 -7.14 -9.81 12.27
N SER A 147 -6.91 -9.00 13.30
CA SER A 147 -7.90 -8.04 13.82
C SER A 147 -7.28 -6.65 13.96
N CYS A 148 -8.08 -5.61 13.67
CA CYS A 148 -7.69 -4.21 13.89
C CYS A 148 -7.73 -3.80 15.37
N GLU A 149 -8.26 -4.68 16.25
CA GLU A 149 -8.43 -4.43 17.68
C GLU A 149 -7.24 -4.91 18.53
N VAL A 150 -6.26 -5.57 17.90
CA VAL A 150 -5.10 -6.14 18.59
C VAL A 150 -3.81 -5.53 18.07
N GLU A 151 -2.81 -5.43 18.95
CA GLU A 151 -1.45 -5.00 18.61
C GLU A 151 -0.44 -6.15 18.71
N THR A 152 -0.83 -7.32 19.21
CA THR A 152 0.04 -8.50 19.28
C THR A 152 0.56 -8.93 17.91
N PHE A 153 1.83 -9.32 17.84
CA PHE A 153 2.48 -9.81 16.63
C PHE A 153 3.41 -10.98 16.97
N LEU A 154 3.81 -11.71 15.92
CA LEU A 154 4.76 -12.82 16.03
C LEU A 154 6.19 -12.31 16.03
N ASP A 155 7.00 -12.73 16.99
CA ASP A 155 8.43 -12.49 17.00
C ASP A 155 9.21 -13.65 17.61
N TYR A 156 10.53 -13.63 17.44
CA TYR A 156 11.42 -14.62 18.05
C TYR A 156 11.67 -14.29 19.52
N ASP A 157 11.46 -15.26 20.39
CA ASP A 157 11.86 -15.22 21.78
C ASP A 157 13.09 -16.11 22.01
N SER A 158 14.18 -15.51 22.46
CA SER A 158 15.45 -16.20 22.71
C SER A 158 15.38 -17.17 23.88
N SER A 159 14.47 -16.94 24.84
CA SER A 159 14.35 -17.79 26.03
C SER A 159 13.69 -19.13 25.70
N SER A 160 12.57 -19.11 24.96
CA SER A 160 11.91 -20.31 24.44
C SER A 160 12.54 -20.87 23.17
N ARG A 161 13.45 -20.12 22.53
CA ARG A 161 14.06 -20.43 21.23
C ARG A 161 13.02 -20.68 20.14
N GLY A 162 11.91 -19.95 20.17
CA GLY A 162 10.77 -20.15 19.28
C GLY A 162 10.16 -18.84 18.79
N ILE A 163 9.29 -18.95 17.78
CA ILE A 163 8.43 -17.84 17.37
C ILE A 163 7.20 -17.85 18.28
N VAL A 164 6.97 -16.75 18.97
CA VAL A 164 5.89 -16.61 19.96
C VAL A 164 5.09 -15.33 19.70
N PHE A 165 3.90 -15.27 20.27
CA PHE A 165 3.16 -14.02 20.45
C PHE A 165 2.52 -14.04 21.84
N THR A 166 2.23 -12.86 22.38
CA THR A 166 1.54 -12.73 23.67
C THR A 166 0.22 -12.03 23.45
N THR A 167 -0.87 -12.67 23.84
CA THR A 167 -2.21 -12.08 23.75
C THR A 167 -2.29 -10.78 24.55
N ASP A 168 -2.83 -9.73 23.94
CA ASP A 168 -3.03 -8.41 24.57
C ASP A 168 -4.35 -8.31 25.37
N ARG A 169 -5.19 -9.36 25.30
CA ARG A 169 -6.45 -9.47 26.02
C ARG A 169 -6.76 -10.93 26.38
N PRO A 170 -7.64 -11.18 27.38
CA PRO A 170 -8.15 -12.51 27.65
C PRO A 170 -9.05 -13.01 26.51
N TYR A 171 -9.05 -14.34 26.31
CA TYR A 171 -9.90 -15.04 25.34
C TYR A 171 -10.74 -16.11 26.04
N GLN A 172 -11.96 -16.33 25.57
CA GLN A 172 -12.83 -17.40 26.04
C GLN A 172 -12.59 -18.71 25.28
N ALA A 173 -12.92 -19.85 25.89
CA ALA A 173 -12.87 -21.13 25.20
C ALA A 173 -13.77 -21.12 23.96
N GLY A 174 -13.20 -21.50 22.80
CA GLY A 174 -13.88 -21.45 21.50
C GLY A 174 -13.81 -20.09 20.77
N GLU A 175 -13.26 -19.05 21.41
CA GLU A 175 -13.00 -17.77 20.76
C GLU A 175 -11.75 -17.86 19.87
N GLN A 176 -11.82 -17.23 18.70
CA GLN A 176 -10.66 -17.15 17.81
C GLN A 176 -9.62 -16.16 18.35
N VAL A 177 -8.36 -16.59 18.36
CA VAL A 177 -7.22 -15.74 18.67
C VAL A 177 -6.76 -15.02 17.41
N PHE A 178 -6.50 -13.71 17.52
CA PHE A 178 -6.12 -12.85 16.42
C PHE A 178 -4.75 -12.23 16.66
N ILE A 179 -4.10 -11.83 15.57
CA ILE A 179 -2.87 -11.02 15.59
C ILE A 179 -3.01 -9.76 14.75
N SER A 180 -2.08 -8.82 14.92
CA SER A 180 -1.91 -7.70 14.03
C SER A 180 -1.02 -8.09 12.85
N TYR A 181 -1.49 -7.84 11.64
CA TYR A 181 -0.65 -7.93 10.43
C TYR A 181 0.21 -6.66 10.23
N GLY A 182 0.22 -5.77 11.22
CA GLY A 182 0.88 -4.48 11.21
C GLY A 182 -0.05 -3.32 10.82
N ARG A 183 0.48 -2.11 10.96
CA ARG A 183 -0.23 -0.86 10.65
C ARG A 183 -0.31 -0.66 9.13
N LYS A 184 -1.40 -1.14 8.54
CA LYS A 184 -1.65 -1.12 7.08
C LYS A 184 -2.97 -0.43 6.78
N SER A 185 -3.04 0.23 5.63
CA SER A 185 -4.33 0.75 5.15
C SER A 185 -5.25 -0.36 4.68
N ASN A 186 -6.55 -0.10 4.54
CA ASN A 186 -7.48 -1.07 3.97
C ASN A 186 -7.09 -1.47 2.54
N GLY A 187 -6.56 -0.53 1.76
CA GLY A 187 -6.02 -0.82 0.43
C GLY A 187 -4.84 -1.78 0.48
N GLU A 188 -3.93 -1.62 1.46
CA GLU A 188 -2.80 -2.52 1.64
C GLU A 188 -3.19 -3.91 2.14
N LEU A 189 -4.22 -3.98 2.99
CA LEU A 189 -4.80 -5.24 3.44
C LEU A 189 -5.44 -5.99 2.27
N LEU A 190 -6.19 -5.30 1.41
CA LEU A 190 -6.74 -5.91 0.19
C LEU A 190 -5.63 -6.36 -0.77
N LEU A 191 -4.62 -5.51 -0.98
CA LEU A 191 -3.50 -5.73 -1.88
C LEU A 191 -2.70 -7.00 -1.53
N SER A 192 -2.47 -7.28 -0.24
CA SER A 192 -1.66 -8.42 0.20
C SER A 192 -2.46 -9.63 0.71
N TYR A 193 -3.60 -9.41 1.35
CA TYR A 193 -4.33 -10.46 2.08
C TYR A 193 -5.72 -10.77 1.50
N GLY A 194 -6.27 -9.87 0.66
CA GLY A 194 -7.54 -10.12 -0.03
C GLY A 194 -8.79 -9.86 0.78
N PHE A 195 -8.73 -8.97 1.79
CA PHE A 195 -9.90 -8.54 2.56
C PHE A 195 -9.85 -7.04 2.85
N VAL A 196 -11.01 -6.47 3.16
CA VAL A 196 -11.17 -5.08 3.60
C VAL A 196 -11.86 -5.11 4.97
N PRO A 197 -11.25 -4.56 6.03
CA PRO A 197 -11.92 -4.39 7.31
C PRO A 197 -13.21 -3.58 7.19
N LYS A 198 -14.14 -3.80 8.12
CA LYS A 198 -15.37 -3.03 8.19
C LYS A 198 -15.06 -1.53 8.27
N GLU A 199 -15.88 -0.72 7.61
CA GLU A 199 -15.71 0.73 7.60
C GLU A 199 -15.55 1.29 9.03
N GLY A 200 -14.47 2.03 9.24
CA GLY A 200 -14.19 2.71 10.51
C GLY A 200 -13.56 1.85 11.61
N THR A 201 -13.30 0.56 11.39
CA THR A 201 -12.66 -0.29 12.41
C THR A 201 -11.13 -0.31 12.34
N ASN A 202 -10.53 0.04 11.20
CA ASN A 202 -9.07 0.08 11.04
C ASN A 202 -8.52 1.47 11.41
N PRO A 203 -7.80 1.63 12.54
CA PRO A 203 -7.23 2.91 12.94
C PRO A 203 -6.04 3.36 12.05
N SER A 204 -5.43 2.42 11.33
CA SER A 204 -4.33 2.69 10.39
C SER A 204 -4.82 2.98 8.97
N ASP A 205 -6.14 3.04 8.74
CA ASP A 205 -6.68 3.22 7.40
C ASP A 205 -6.28 4.58 6.80
N SER A 206 -5.94 4.56 5.52
CA SER A 206 -5.50 5.73 4.77
C SER A 206 -5.85 5.61 3.30
N VAL A 207 -6.15 6.74 2.66
CA VAL A 207 -6.33 6.86 1.21
C VAL A 207 -5.17 7.63 0.61
N GLU A 208 -4.62 7.13 -0.49
CA GLU A 208 -3.59 7.83 -1.25
C GLU A 208 -4.18 9.01 -2.02
N LEU A 209 -3.80 10.23 -1.65
CA LEU A 209 -4.17 11.45 -2.36
C LEU A 209 -3.07 11.81 -3.36
N LEU A 210 -3.42 11.76 -4.66
CA LEU A 210 -2.52 12.12 -5.75
C LEU A 210 -2.44 13.65 -5.91
N LEU A 211 -1.25 14.22 -5.79
CA LEU A 211 -0.94 15.60 -6.10
C LEU A 211 0.02 15.67 -7.30
N SER A 212 -0.20 16.62 -8.21
CA SER A 212 0.57 16.75 -9.45
C SER A 212 0.94 18.20 -9.77
N LEU A 213 2.19 18.41 -10.19
CA LEU A 213 2.61 19.71 -10.73
C LEU A 213 1.83 20.02 -12.02
N LYS A 214 1.35 21.25 -12.14
CA LYS A 214 0.67 21.73 -13.35
C LYS A 214 1.72 22.05 -14.42
N LYS A 215 1.61 21.43 -15.60
CA LYS A 215 2.53 21.71 -16.73
C LYS A 215 2.50 23.16 -17.21
N SER A 216 1.43 23.89 -16.93
CA SER A 216 1.28 25.31 -17.23
C SER A 216 1.99 26.24 -16.23
N ASP A 217 2.59 25.70 -15.16
CA ASP A 217 3.33 26.49 -14.18
C ASP A 217 4.62 27.05 -14.79
N LYS A 218 4.85 28.36 -14.63
CA LYS A 218 6.05 29.06 -15.13
C LYS A 218 7.36 28.48 -14.57
N SER A 219 7.31 27.93 -13.36
CA SER A 219 8.44 27.30 -12.67
C SER A 219 8.39 25.77 -12.73
N TYR A 220 7.57 25.16 -13.60
CA TYR A 220 7.40 23.71 -13.70
C TYR A 220 8.74 22.97 -13.78
N SER A 221 9.63 23.37 -14.69
CA SER A 221 10.91 22.69 -14.90
C SER A 221 11.82 22.74 -13.67
N GLN A 222 11.86 23.88 -12.96
CA GLN A 222 12.66 24.03 -11.75
C GLN A 222 12.10 23.21 -10.59
N LYS A 223 10.77 23.20 -10.41
CA LYS A 223 10.09 22.40 -9.38
C LYS A 223 10.26 20.90 -9.64
N LEU A 224 10.13 20.47 -10.90
CA LEU A 224 10.33 19.08 -11.29
C LEU A 224 11.78 18.64 -11.07
N GLU A 225 12.76 19.49 -11.38
CA GLU A 225 14.16 19.20 -11.13
C GLU A 225 14.44 19.03 -9.63
N ALA A 226 13.91 19.92 -8.79
CA ALA A 226 14.00 19.78 -7.34
C ALA A 226 13.38 18.47 -6.83
N LEU A 227 12.20 18.09 -7.33
CA LEU A 227 11.57 16.80 -6.98
C LEU A 227 12.45 15.61 -7.38
N ARG A 228 13.00 15.62 -8.60
CA ARG A 228 13.83 14.53 -9.13
C ARG A 228 15.11 14.31 -8.32
N LYS A 229 15.76 15.38 -7.85
CA LYS A 229 16.93 15.28 -6.97
C LYS A 229 16.66 14.53 -5.67
N HIS A 230 15.41 14.54 -5.20
CA HIS A 230 14.99 13.80 -4.01
C HIS A 230 14.31 12.46 -4.33
N GLY A 231 14.31 12.04 -5.59
CA GLY A 231 13.72 10.78 -6.05
C GLY A 231 12.19 10.83 -6.15
N LEU A 232 11.61 12.02 -6.27
CA LEU A 232 10.19 12.21 -6.51
C LEU A 232 9.95 12.52 -8.00
N SER A 233 8.74 12.24 -8.45
CA SER A 233 8.27 12.59 -9.80
C SER A 233 7.30 13.78 -9.74
N ALA A 234 6.86 14.26 -10.92
CA ALA A 234 5.89 15.35 -11.03
C ALA A 234 4.51 15.03 -10.42
N SER A 235 4.24 13.78 -10.07
CA SER A 235 2.99 13.34 -9.45
C SER A 235 3.30 12.40 -8.30
N GLN A 236 2.79 12.70 -7.11
CA GLN A 236 3.09 11.96 -5.89
C GLN A 236 1.81 11.65 -5.13
N CYS A 237 1.73 10.45 -4.57
CA CYS A 237 0.66 10.03 -3.70
C CYS A 237 1.08 10.23 -2.24
N PHE A 238 0.16 10.73 -1.42
CA PHE A 238 0.37 10.89 0.01
C PHE A 238 -0.76 10.25 0.80
N PRO A 239 -0.46 9.48 1.87
CA PRO A 239 -1.48 8.78 2.64
C PRO A 239 -2.24 9.78 3.54
N VAL A 240 -3.51 10.02 3.23
CA VAL A 240 -4.41 10.82 4.07
C VAL A 240 -5.18 9.88 4.99
N GLN A 241 -5.28 10.24 6.26
CA GLN A 241 -6.01 9.49 7.29
C GLN A 241 -7.20 10.31 7.82
N ILE A 242 -8.11 9.66 8.54
CA ILE A 242 -9.23 10.35 9.20
C ILE A 242 -8.76 11.41 10.22
N THR A 243 -7.56 11.22 10.76
CA THR A 243 -6.89 12.07 11.75
C THR A 243 -6.16 13.26 11.12
N GLY A 244 -5.86 13.23 9.82
CA GLY A 244 -5.14 14.30 9.13
C GLY A 244 -4.34 13.81 7.93
N TRP A 245 -3.37 14.62 7.52
CA TRP A 245 -2.48 14.33 6.40
C TRP A 245 -1.01 14.57 6.80
N PRO A 246 -0.07 13.91 6.14
CA PRO A 246 1.36 14.03 6.41
C PRO A 246 1.89 15.43 6.11
N VAL A 247 2.97 15.82 6.79
CA VAL A 247 3.66 17.11 6.55
C VAL A 247 4.30 17.15 5.17
N GLU A 248 4.66 15.99 4.63
CA GLU A 248 5.18 15.77 3.28
C GLU A 248 4.18 16.23 2.21
N LEU A 249 2.88 15.95 2.44
CA LEU A 249 1.79 16.41 1.56
C LEU A 249 1.72 17.93 1.55
N MET A 250 1.84 18.57 2.72
CA MET A 250 1.87 20.04 2.82
C MET A 250 3.10 20.62 2.11
N ALA A 251 4.28 20.04 2.31
CA ALA A 251 5.50 20.47 1.63
C ALA A 251 5.37 20.39 0.10
N TYR A 252 4.77 19.32 -0.41
CA TYR A 252 4.49 19.20 -1.83
C TYR A 252 3.47 20.24 -2.31
N ALA A 253 2.39 20.47 -1.56
CA ALA A 253 1.39 21.48 -1.89
C ALA A 253 2.01 22.89 -1.93
N TYR A 254 2.86 23.24 -0.97
CA TYR A 254 3.63 24.48 -0.98
C TYR A 254 4.51 24.59 -2.21
N LEU A 255 5.26 23.54 -2.57
CA LEU A 255 6.07 23.53 -3.79
C LEU A 255 5.21 23.76 -5.02
N ALA A 256 4.06 23.08 -5.11
CA ALA A 256 3.16 23.16 -6.24
C ALA A 256 2.63 24.58 -6.44
N VAL A 257 2.29 25.31 -5.38
CA VAL A 257 1.73 26.67 -5.47
C VAL A 257 2.78 27.79 -5.42
N SER A 258 4.02 27.49 -5.06
CA SER A 258 5.07 28.51 -4.87
C SER A 258 5.33 29.31 -6.17
N PRO A 259 5.34 30.65 -6.12
CA PRO A 259 5.65 31.49 -7.29
C PRO A 259 7.16 31.44 -7.64
N PRO A 260 7.56 31.93 -8.83
CA PRO A 260 8.97 31.99 -9.23
C PRO A 260 9.88 32.77 -8.28
N SER A 261 9.33 33.76 -7.56
CA SER A 261 10.06 34.54 -6.54
C SER A 261 10.52 33.70 -5.34
N MET A 262 9.90 32.54 -5.10
CA MET A 262 10.26 31.60 -4.04
C MET A 262 11.15 30.45 -4.54
N SER A 263 11.80 30.60 -5.70
CA SER A 263 12.65 29.54 -6.29
C SER A 263 13.76 29.04 -5.36
N SER A 264 14.27 29.89 -4.46
CA SER A 264 15.25 29.51 -3.43
C SER A 264 14.72 28.49 -2.42
N GLN A 265 13.40 28.31 -2.30
CA GLN A 265 12.76 27.35 -1.40
C GLN A 265 12.43 26.01 -2.07
N PHE A 266 12.50 25.89 -3.40
CA PHE A 266 12.01 24.71 -4.12
C PHE A 266 12.74 23.43 -3.70
N GLU A 267 14.06 23.47 -3.60
CA GLU A 267 14.87 22.32 -3.16
C GLU A 267 14.47 21.87 -1.75
N LYS A 268 14.34 22.82 -0.82
CA LYS A 268 13.96 22.55 0.57
C LYS A 268 12.56 21.92 0.66
N LEU A 269 11.61 22.42 -0.12
CA LEU A 269 10.24 21.90 -0.17
C LEU A 269 10.19 20.50 -0.79
N ALA A 270 10.94 20.26 -1.87
CA ALA A 270 11.06 18.94 -2.48
C ALA A 270 11.71 17.92 -1.53
N ALA A 271 12.75 18.33 -0.79
CA ALA A 271 13.39 17.52 0.24
C ALA A 271 12.39 17.11 1.34
N ALA A 272 11.62 18.07 1.83
CA ALA A 272 10.60 17.86 2.86
C ALA A 272 9.43 16.98 2.37
N ALA A 273 9.08 17.06 1.08
CA ALA A 273 8.06 16.18 0.48
C ALA A 273 8.52 14.72 0.35
N SER A 274 9.84 14.46 0.36
CA SER A 274 10.38 13.12 0.03
C SER A 274 10.40 12.12 1.19
N ASN A 275 9.98 12.52 2.40
CA ASN A 275 10.06 11.71 3.64
C ASN A 275 11.47 11.16 3.96
N LYS A 276 12.52 11.57 3.22
CA LYS A 276 13.91 11.11 3.41
C LYS A 276 14.72 12.01 4.37
N THR A 277 14.17 13.14 4.79
CA THR A 277 14.85 14.09 5.68
C THR A 277 14.47 13.84 7.14
N THR A 278 15.47 13.63 8.00
CA THR A 278 15.31 13.43 9.45
C THR A 278 14.90 14.70 10.21
N THR A 279 14.99 15.88 9.58
CA THR A 279 14.60 17.16 10.17
C THR A 279 13.15 17.52 9.84
N ARG A 280 12.21 16.99 10.62
CA ARG A 280 10.79 17.37 10.61
C ARG A 280 10.55 18.74 11.23
N LYS A 281 11.09 19.81 10.61
CA LYS A 281 10.70 21.17 11.00
C LYS A 281 9.33 21.46 10.39
N ASP A 282 8.40 21.96 11.21
CA ASP A 282 7.14 22.53 10.73
C ASP A 282 7.47 23.66 9.72
N MET A 283 7.31 23.36 8.43
CA MET A 283 7.51 24.33 7.36
C MET A 283 6.17 25.01 7.12
N ARG A 284 6.03 26.24 7.64
CA ARG A 284 4.88 27.10 7.36
C ARG A 284 5.32 28.27 6.49
N PHE A 285 4.53 28.54 5.46
CA PHE A 285 4.70 29.69 4.58
C PHE A 285 3.37 30.45 4.56
N PRO A 286 3.13 31.34 5.53
CA PRO A 286 1.86 32.06 5.68
C PRO A 286 1.39 32.75 4.40
N GLU A 287 2.32 33.25 3.59
CA GLU A 287 2.08 33.94 2.33
C GLU A 287 1.47 33.06 1.21
N ILE A 288 1.62 31.74 1.31
CA ILE A 288 1.09 30.77 0.34
C ILE A 288 0.25 29.66 0.99
N GLU A 289 -0.06 29.77 2.29
CA GLU A 289 -0.81 28.76 3.06
C GLU A 289 -2.22 28.58 2.49
N GLU A 290 -2.93 29.66 2.20
CA GLU A 290 -4.28 29.57 1.63
C GLU A 290 -4.27 28.84 0.28
N GLN A 291 -3.33 29.18 -0.61
CA GLN A 291 -3.19 28.57 -1.92
C GLN A 291 -2.84 27.09 -1.80
N ALA A 292 -1.96 26.71 -0.87
CA ALA A 292 -1.58 25.33 -0.64
C ALA A 292 -2.78 24.51 -0.11
N LEU A 293 -3.52 25.03 0.85
CA LEU A 293 -4.73 24.36 1.38
C LEU A 293 -5.83 24.26 0.33
N GLN A 294 -6.04 25.30 -0.49
CA GLN A 294 -6.99 25.27 -1.60
C GLN A 294 -6.57 24.24 -2.66
N TYR A 295 -5.27 24.15 -2.98
CA TYR A 295 -4.74 23.15 -3.89
C TYR A 295 -5.00 21.71 -3.42
N ILE A 296 -4.82 21.44 -2.12
CA ILE A 296 -5.16 20.12 -1.55
C ILE A 296 -6.67 19.88 -1.60
N LEU A 297 -7.49 20.89 -1.27
CA LEU A 297 -8.94 20.79 -1.32
C LEU A 297 -9.44 20.43 -2.71
N ASP A 298 -8.93 21.09 -3.75
CA ASP A 298 -9.29 20.82 -5.14
C ASP A 298 -8.99 19.35 -5.52
N SER A 299 -7.84 18.84 -5.10
CA SER A 299 -7.47 17.43 -5.29
C SER A 299 -8.38 16.47 -4.51
N CYS A 300 -8.73 16.79 -3.26
CA CYS A 300 -9.70 16.00 -2.49
C CYS A 300 -11.07 15.96 -3.17
N GLU A 301 -11.57 17.10 -3.65
CA GLU A 301 -12.88 17.20 -4.31
C GLU A 301 -12.93 16.42 -5.63
N SER A 302 -11.85 16.50 -6.42
CA SER A 302 -11.68 15.68 -7.62
C SER A 302 -11.70 14.19 -7.30
N SER A 303 -10.96 13.75 -6.27
CA SER A 303 -11.00 12.35 -5.84
C SER A 303 -12.39 11.94 -5.34
N ILE A 304 -13.04 12.72 -4.46
CA ILE A 304 -14.39 12.43 -3.94
C ILE A 304 -15.39 12.21 -5.09
N SER A 305 -15.31 13.02 -6.15
CA SER A 305 -16.15 12.88 -7.33
C SER A 305 -15.98 11.50 -7.99
N LYS A 306 -14.73 11.05 -8.18
CA LYS A 306 -14.42 9.72 -8.73
C LYS A 306 -14.99 8.58 -7.89
N TYR A 307 -14.76 8.60 -6.56
CA TYR A 307 -15.29 7.59 -5.65
C TYR A 307 -16.82 7.59 -5.63
N SER A 308 -17.45 8.77 -5.64
CA SER A 308 -18.90 8.89 -5.62
C SER A 308 -19.54 8.35 -6.89
N LYS A 309 -18.93 8.64 -8.05
CA LYS A 309 -19.34 8.09 -9.34
C LYS A 309 -19.27 6.55 -9.35
N PHE A 310 -18.12 5.99 -8.95
CA PHE A 310 -17.95 4.53 -8.88
C PHE A 310 -19.01 3.86 -7.98
N LEU A 311 -19.23 4.40 -6.78
CA LEU A 311 -20.20 3.82 -5.83
C LEU A 311 -21.64 3.90 -6.35
N GLN A 312 -22.01 4.98 -7.06
CA GLN A 312 -23.33 5.08 -7.72
C GLN A 312 -23.50 4.04 -8.83
N GLU A 313 -22.48 3.83 -9.66
CA GLU A 313 -22.52 2.89 -10.79
C GLU A 313 -22.40 1.42 -10.35
N SER A 314 -21.80 1.16 -9.19
CA SER A 314 -21.56 -0.20 -8.67
C SER A 314 -22.83 -1.05 -8.45
N GLY A 315 -23.97 -0.40 -8.18
CA GLY A 315 -25.25 -1.06 -7.95
C GLY A 315 -25.78 -1.83 -9.17
N SER A 316 -25.46 -1.36 -10.38
CA SER A 316 -25.87 -1.97 -11.65
C SER A 316 -24.78 -2.81 -12.34
N MET A 317 -23.60 -2.94 -11.74
CA MET A 317 -22.50 -3.73 -12.33
C MET A 317 -22.79 -5.23 -12.29
N ASP A 318 -22.46 -5.92 -13.39
CA ASP A 318 -22.50 -7.37 -13.60
C ASP A 318 -23.90 -8.02 -13.67
N LEU A 319 -24.91 -7.27 -14.11
CA LEU A 319 -26.26 -7.79 -14.40
C LEU A 319 -26.32 -8.72 -15.63
N ASP A 320 -25.24 -8.82 -16.42
CA ASP A 320 -25.17 -9.48 -17.73
C ASP A 320 -24.50 -10.88 -17.71
N VAL A 321 -24.16 -11.41 -16.52
CA VAL A 321 -23.39 -12.66 -16.39
C VAL A 321 -24.29 -13.90 -16.34
N THR A 322 -24.06 -14.84 -17.25
CA THR A 322 -24.85 -16.08 -17.37
C THR A 322 -24.29 -17.27 -16.59
N SER A 323 -23.06 -17.20 -16.09
CA SER A 323 -22.39 -18.29 -15.34
C SER A 323 -22.41 -18.05 -13.82
N PRO A 324 -23.00 -18.96 -13.01
CA PRO A 324 -23.11 -18.78 -11.55
C PRO A 324 -21.77 -18.67 -10.82
N LYS A 325 -20.74 -19.43 -11.23
CA LYS A 325 -19.40 -19.36 -10.60
C LYS A 325 -18.72 -18.03 -10.87
N GLN A 326 -18.84 -17.52 -12.09
CA GLN A 326 -18.28 -16.22 -12.47
C GLN A 326 -19.04 -15.10 -11.78
N LEU A 327 -20.37 -15.21 -11.67
CA LEU A 327 -21.20 -14.26 -10.95
C LEU A 327 -20.78 -14.16 -9.47
N ASN A 328 -20.62 -15.29 -8.77
CA ASN A 328 -20.21 -15.30 -7.36
C ASN A 328 -18.84 -14.64 -7.15
N ARG A 329 -17.86 -14.93 -8.02
CA ARG A 329 -16.55 -14.27 -7.96
C ARG A 329 -16.69 -12.76 -8.16
N ARG A 330 -17.36 -12.33 -9.23
CA ARG A 330 -17.53 -10.91 -9.54
C ARG A 330 -18.25 -10.15 -8.43
N LEU A 331 -19.31 -10.73 -7.86
CA LEU A 331 -20.01 -10.15 -6.72
C LEU A 331 -19.09 -9.99 -5.51
N PHE A 332 -18.27 -11.00 -5.21
CA PHE A 332 -17.29 -10.93 -4.12
C PHE A 332 -16.22 -9.84 -4.35
N LEU A 333 -15.61 -9.78 -5.55
CA LEU A 333 -14.60 -8.75 -5.86
C LEU A 333 -15.22 -7.35 -5.85
N LYS A 334 -16.43 -7.22 -6.39
CA LYS A 334 -17.19 -5.97 -6.36
C LYS A 334 -17.45 -5.52 -4.93
N GLN A 335 -17.84 -6.43 -4.04
CA GLN A 335 -18.08 -6.10 -2.63
C GLN A 335 -16.80 -5.57 -1.96
N LEU A 336 -15.66 -6.24 -2.14
CA LEU A 336 -14.37 -5.78 -1.62
C LEU A 336 -14.01 -4.37 -2.12
N ALA A 337 -14.25 -4.09 -3.40
CA ALA A 337 -14.01 -2.78 -3.97
C ALA A 337 -14.97 -1.70 -3.44
N VAL A 338 -16.25 -2.02 -3.28
CA VAL A 338 -17.26 -1.12 -2.69
C VAL A 338 -16.89 -0.80 -1.24
N ASP A 339 -16.50 -1.79 -0.45
CA ASP A 339 -16.08 -1.61 0.94
C ASP A 339 -14.85 -0.71 1.04
N LEU A 340 -13.84 -0.96 0.20
CA LEU A 340 -12.63 -0.14 0.13
C LEU A 340 -12.95 1.30 -0.26
N CYS A 341 -13.66 1.50 -1.38
CA CYS A 341 -14.01 2.82 -1.87
C CYS A 341 -14.91 3.60 -0.91
N THR A 342 -15.76 2.91 -0.15
CA THR A 342 -16.57 3.54 0.90
C THR A 342 -15.67 4.07 2.03
N SER A 343 -14.73 3.26 2.51
CA SER A 343 -13.78 3.65 3.56
C SER A 343 -12.87 4.82 3.11
N GLU A 344 -12.29 4.72 1.91
CA GLU A 344 -11.41 5.76 1.34
C GLU A 344 -12.16 7.09 1.15
N ARG A 345 -13.40 7.03 0.64
CA ARG A 345 -14.25 8.22 0.46
C ARG A 345 -14.59 8.88 1.80
N ARG A 346 -14.84 8.11 2.87
CA ARG A 346 -15.07 8.65 4.21
C ARG A 346 -13.87 9.47 4.70
N ILE A 347 -12.65 8.99 4.46
CA ILE A 347 -11.42 9.71 4.80
C ILE A 347 -11.32 11.02 4.00
N LEU A 348 -11.58 10.97 2.69
CA LEU A 348 -11.54 12.16 1.84
C LEU A 348 -12.57 13.23 2.26
N PHE A 349 -13.80 12.83 2.61
CA PHE A 349 -14.80 13.78 3.12
C PHE A 349 -14.35 14.44 4.43
N ARG A 350 -13.69 13.69 5.31
CA ARG A 350 -13.12 14.26 6.54
C ARG A 350 -12.03 15.27 6.23
N ALA A 351 -11.12 14.96 5.31
CA ALA A 351 -10.08 15.88 4.88
C ALA A 351 -10.68 17.16 4.26
N GLN A 352 -11.66 17.01 3.36
CA GLN A 352 -12.40 18.13 2.75
C GLN A 352 -13.04 19.04 3.81
N TYR A 353 -13.70 18.46 4.82
CA TYR A 353 -14.30 19.22 5.91
C TYR A 353 -13.25 20.05 6.67
N ILE A 354 -12.12 19.44 7.04
CA ILE A 354 -11.03 20.12 7.76
C ILE A 354 -10.46 21.26 6.90
N LEU A 355 -10.18 21.00 5.62
CA LEU A 355 -9.64 21.98 4.68
C LEU A 355 -10.58 23.18 4.49
N ARG A 356 -11.87 22.93 4.25
CA ARG A 356 -12.88 23.99 4.12
C ARG A 356 -13.00 24.85 5.39
N ARG A 357 -12.90 24.23 6.56
CA ARG A 357 -12.90 24.96 7.83
C ARG A 357 -11.66 25.85 7.96
N ARG A 358 -10.45 25.31 7.73
CA ARG A 358 -9.20 26.09 7.79
C ARG A 358 -9.19 27.26 6.81
N LEU A 359 -9.62 27.03 5.57
CA LEU A 359 -9.72 28.10 4.56
C LEU A 359 -10.71 29.20 4.96
N ARG A 360 -11.85 28.84 5.56
CA ARG A 360 -12.81 29.80 6.09
C ARG A 360 -12.19 30.65 7.21
N ASP A 361 -11.48 30.01 8.13
CA ASP A 361 -10.85 30.68 9.26
C ASP A 361 -9.78 31.68 8.77
N LEU A 362 -8.92 31.28 7.81
CA LEU A 362 -7.92 32.15 7.18
C LEU A 362 -8.55 33.37 6.51
N ARG A 363 -9.52 33.16 5.61
CA ARG A 363 -10.23 34.24 4.89
C ARG A 363 -10.93 35.20 5.85
N SER A 364 -11.52 34.67 6.93
CA SER A 364 -12.18 35.49 7.95
C SER A 364 -11.18 36.33 8.77
N GLY A 365 -9.99 35.78 9.06
CA GLY A 365 -8.91 36.50 9.73
C GLY A 365 -8.35 37.64 8.88
N GLU A 366 -8.16 37.39 7.58
CA GLU A 366 -7.74 38.42 6.62
C GLU A 366 -8.75 39.56 6.51
N LEU A 367 -10.05 39.23 6.42
CA LEU A 367 -11.14 40.22 6.44
C LEU A 367 -11.11 41.09 7.71
N ARG A 368 -10.83 40.50 8.88
CA ARG A 368 -10.67 41.23 10.15
C ARG A 368 -9.43 42.14 10.15
N ALA A 369 -8.31 41.65 9.63
CA ALA A 369 -7.08 42.45 9.53
C ALA A 369 -7.26 43.65 8.59
N LEU A 370 -7.90 43.45 7.43
CA LEU A 370 -8.20 44.51 6.46
C LEU A 370 -9.15 45.57 7.02
N THR A 371 -10.18 45.15 7.77
CA THR A 371 -11.12 46.09 8.42
C THR A 371 -10.43 46.91 9.52
N LEU A 372 -9.56 46.32 10.33
CA LEU A 372 -8.73 47.04 11.31
C LEU A 372 -7.77 48.04 10.64
N PHE A 373 -7.08 47.62 9.58
CA PHE A 373 -6.15 48.48 8.85
C PHE A 373 -6.85 49.67 8.19
N ASN A 374 -8.02 49.45 7.60
CA ASN A 374 -8.85 50.53 7.04
C ASN A 374 -9.41 51.46 8.13
N GLY A 375 -9.71 50.94 9.32
CA GLY A 375 -10.11 51.73 10.48
C GLY A 375 -8.97 52.64 10.97
N LEU A 376 -7.75 52.11 11.09
CA LEU A 376 -6.56 52.89 11.44
C LEU A 376 -6.24 53.96 10.40
N ARG A 377 -6.37 53.65 9.10
CA ARG A 377 -6.13 54.63 8.02
C ARG A 377 -7.13 55.79 8.01
N LYS A 378 -8.32 55.61 8.62
CA LYS A 378 -9.31 56.66 8.85
C LYS A 378 -9.06 57.49 10.12
N LEU A 379 -8.25 56.99 11.06
CA LEU A 379 -7.82 57.72 12.27
C LEU A 379 -6.64 58.66 12.01
N PHE A 380 -5.87 58.43 10.94
CA PHE A 380 -4.72 59.24 10.53
C PHE A 380 -4.99 60.12 9.29
N LYS A 381 -6.26 60.31 8.95
CA LYS A 381 -6.75 61.36 8.06
C LYS A 381 -7.63 62.29 8.87
#